data_AF-A0A2D0H901-F1
#
_entry.id   AF-A0A2D0H901-F1
#
_cell.length_a   1.000
_cell.length_b   1.000
_cell.length_c   1.000
_cell.angle_alpha   90.00
_cell.angle_beta   90.00
_cell.angle_gamma   90.00
#
_symmetry.space_group_name_H-M   'P 1'
#
loop_
_entity.id
_entity.type
_entity.pdbx_description
1 polymer ?
#
loop_
_entity_poly.entity_id
_entity_poly.type
_entity_poly.pdbx_seq_one_letter_code
_entity_poly.pdbx_strand_id
1 'polypeptide(L)' 'RDLSAYRKTGDLNAQIPTKETVLVQAKGWRRNADGKIEIFADKSPTQVQPALTCAAVPRS' A
#
# COMPACT_ATOMS: atom_id res chain seq x y z
N ARG A 1 7.82 20.13 -19.89
CA ARG A 1 6.52 19.47 -20.19
C ARG A 1 5.48 20.07 -19.26
N ASP A 2 4.49 20.77 -19.82
CA ASP A 2 3.45 21.41 -19.01
C ASP A 2 2.44 20.37 -18.52
N LEU A 3 2.13 20.40 -17.22
CA LEU A 3 1.20 19.50 -16.52
C LEU A 3 0.01 20.27 -15.93
N SER A 4 -0.13 21.56 -16.26
CA SER A 4 -1.19 22.44 -15.80
C SER A 4 -2.59 21.87 -16.02
N ALA A 5 -2.80 21.18 -17.15
CA ALA A 5 -4.07 20.53 -17.49
C ALA A 5 -4.51 19.42 -16.50
N TYR A 6 -3.56 18.80 -15.77
CA TYR A 6 -3.84 17.73 -14.80
C TYR A 6 -3.93 18.26 -13.35
N ARG A 7 -3.46 19.48 -13.09
CA ARG A 7 -3.59 20.16 -11.79
C ARG A 7 -4.93 20.88 -11.66
N LYS A 8 -6.00 20.33 -12.23
CA LYS A 8 -7.36 20.76 -11.86
C LYS A 8 -7.69 20.14 -10.52
N THR A 9 -7.49 20.91 -9.45
CA THR A 9 -8.12 20.69 -8.15
C THR A 9 -9.62 20.99 -8.28
N GLY A 10 -10.34 20.24 -9.12
CA GLY A 10 -11.80 20.29 -9.18
C GLY A 10 -12.40 19.63 -7.94
N ASP A 11 -13.67 19.91 -7.66
CA ASP A 11 -14.46 19.57 -6.45
C ASP A 11 -14.45 18.10 -5.98
N LEU A 12 -13.72 17.22 -6.66
CA LEU A 12 -13.33 15.92 -6.15
C LEU A 12 -12.21 16.08 -5.11
N ASN A 13 -12.55 16.64 -3.95
CA ASN A 13 -11.86 16.26 -2.73
C ASN A 13 -12.15 14.78 -2.52
N ALA A 14 -11.18 13.91 -2.80
CA ALA A 14 -11.28 12.49 -2.47
C ALA A 14 -11.47 12.40 -0.96
N GLN A 15 -12.72 12.20 -0.53
CA GLN A 15 -13.07 12.14 0.88
C GLN A 15 -12.54 10.82 1.41
N ILE A 16 -11.41 10.87 2.12
CA ILE A 16 -10.83 9.69 2.75
C ILE A 16 -11.84 9.23 3.80
N PRO A 17 -12.40 8.01 3.70
CA PRO A 17 -13.33 7.51 4.69
C PRO A 17 -12.69 7.57 6.07
N THR A 18 -13.38 8.16 7.04
CA THR A 18 -12.91 8.30 8.45
C THR A 18 -12.70 6.96 9.15
N LYS A 19 -13.09 5.84 8.52
CA LYS A 19 -12.85 4.51 9.05
C LYS A 19 -11.38 4.16 8.89
N GLU A 20 -10.74 3.82 9.99
CA GLU A 20 -9.42 3.18 10.02
C GLU A 20 -9.46 1.90 9.18
N THR A 21 -9.11 2.05 7.91
CA THR A 21 -8.93 0.92 7.02
C THR A 21 -7.53 0.41 7.28
N VAL A 22 -7.39 -0.86 7.63
CA VAL A 22 -6.08 -1.50 7.76
C VAL A 22 -5.36 -1.33 6.42
N LEU A 23 -4.37 -0.43 6.39
CA LEU A 23 -3.58 -0.20 5.19
C LEU A 23 -2.72 -1.44 4.96
N VAL A 24 -2.96 -2.13 3.85
CA VAL A 24 -2.17 -3.28 3.42
C VAL A 24 -1.28 -2.88 2.25
N GLN A 25 -0.02 -3.31 2.29
CA GLN A 25 0.92 -3.06 1.20
C GLN A 25 0.51 -3.86 -0.03
N ALA A 26 0.31 -3.15 -1.15
CA ALA A 26 0.07 -3.80 -2.43
C ALA A 26 1.34 -4.54 -2.89
N LYS A 27 1.19 -5.76 -3.38
CA LYS A 27 2.32 -6.54 -3.93
C LYS A 27 2.47 -6.31 -5.43
N GLY A 28 1.38 -5.99 -6.12
CA GLY A 28 1.41 -5.73 -7.54
C GLY A 28 0.02 -5.53 -8.13
N TRP A 29 0.00 -5.55 -9.45
CA TRP A 29 -1.21 -5.41 -10.25
C TRP A 29 -1.20 -6.44 -11.36
N ARG A 30 -2.39 -6.86 -11.81
CA ARG A 30 -2.56 -7.74 -12.97
C ARG A 30 -3.81 -7.39 -13.76
N ARG A 31 -3.89 -7.89 -14.99
CA ARG A 31 -5.17 -7.90 -15.73
C ARG A 31 -5.98 -9.13 -15.34
N ASN A 32 -7.25 -8.93 -15.02
CA ASN A 32 -8.17 -10.01 -14.75
C ASN A 32 -8.74 -10.60 -16.06
N ALA A 33 -9.56 -11.64 -15.95
CA ALA A 33 -10.19 -12.31 -17.09
C ALA A 33 -11.09 -11.37 -17.92
N ASP A 34 -11.65 -10.33 -17.30
CA ASP A 34 -12.46 -9.30 -17.98
C ASP A 34 -11.61 -8.20 -18.63
N GLY A 35 -10.28 -8.30 -18.57
CA GLY A 35 -9.34 -7.32 -19.12
C GLY A 35 -9.17 -6.05 -18.27
N LYS A 36 -9.72 -6.01 -17.06
CA LYS A 36 -9.57 -4.87 -16.13
C LYS A 36 -8.30 -5.00 -15.31
N ILE A 37 -7.74 -3.87 -14.88
CA ILE A 37 -6.59 -3.85 -13.96
C ILE A 37 -7.09 -4.02 -12.53
N GLU A 38 -6.52 -4.97 -11.79
CA GLU A 38 -6.73 -5.14 -10.36
C GLU A 38 -5.40 -5.04 -9.61
N ILE A 39 -5.45 -4.42 -8.42
CA ILE A 39 -4.34 -4.35 -7.47
C ILE A 39 -4.57 -5.44 -6.42
N PHE A 40 -3.55 -6.24 -6.13
CA PHE A 40 -3.62 -7.28 -5.12
C PHE A 40 -2.54 -7.08 -4.06
N ALA A 41 -2.92 -7.36 -2.81
CA ALA A 41 -2.01 -7.45 -1.67
C ALA A 41 -1.88 -8.92 -1.27
N ASP A 42 -0.70 -9.33 -0.81
CA ASP A 42 -0.60 -10.59 -0.06
C ASP A 42 -1.43 -10.45 1.23
N LYS A 43 -1.80 -11.59 1.84
CA LYS A 43 -2.47 -11.57 3.15
C LYS A 43 -1.70 -10.64 4.09
N SER A 44 -2.42 -9.65 4.64
CA SER A 44 -1.91 -8.83 5.76
C SER A 44 -1.28 -9.80 6.76
N PRO A 45 -0.06 -9.54 7.27
CA PRO A 45 0.56 -10.49 8.16
C PRO A 45 -0.45 -10.80 9.26
N THR A 46 -0.84 -12.07 9.39
CA THR A 46 -1.32 -12.59 10.67
C THR A 46 -0.38 -12.00 11.71
N GLN A 47 -0.87 -11.44 12.80
CA GLN A 47 -0.07 -10.74 13.81
C GLN A 47 0.98 -11.69 14.42
N VAL A 48 2.01 -12.07 13.66
CA VAL A 48 3.15 -12.83 14.12
C VAL A 48 4.13 -11.74 14.49
N GLN A 49 4.17 -11.39 15.78
CA GLN A 49 5.23 -10.55 16.30
C GLN A 49 6.56 -11.20 15.90
N PRO A 50 7.41 -10.55 15.11
CA PRO A 50 8.73 -11.07 14.83
C PRO A 50 9.45 -11.24 16.17
N ALA A 51 9.97 -12.42 16.45
CA ALA A 51 10.84 -12.61 17.61
C ALA A 51 12.11 -11.76 17.37
N LEU A 52 12.20 -10.63 18.06
CA LEU A 52 13.38 -9.76 18.02
C LEU A 52 14.51 -10.46 18.79
N THR A 53 15.28 -11.32 18.12
CA THR A 53 16.49 -11.91 18.69
C THR A 53 17.66 -10.95 18.49
N CYS A 54 18.12 -10.32 19.58
CA CYS A 54 19.36 -9.55 19.57
C CYS A 54 20.55 -10.52 19.43
N ALA A 55 21.24 -10.50 18.29
CA ALA A 55 22.55 -11.12 18.17
C ALA A 55 23.58 -10.25 18.89
N ALA A 56 24.27 -10.79 19.89
CA ALA A 56 25.33 -10.08 20.58
C ALA A 56 26.51 -9.84 19.62
N VAL A 57 26.96 -8.59 19.50
CA VAL A 57 28.15 -8.23 18.73
C VAL A 57 29.38 -8.60 19.56
N PRO A 58 30.29 -9.47 19.07
CA PRO A 58 31.54 -9.76 19.76
C PRO A 58 32.39 -8.49 19.83
N ARG A 59 32.86 -8.14 21.03
CA ARG A 59 33.86 -7.07 21.20
C ARG A 59 35.24 -7.61 20.82
N SER A 60 35.90 -6.90 19.92
CA SER A 60 37.33 -7.06 19.59
C SER A 60 38.22 -6.58 20.74
#